data_AF-A0A9E3S7A6-F1
#
_entry.id   AF-A0A9E3S7A6-F1
#
_cell.length_a   1.000
_cell.length_b   1.000
_cell.length_c   1.000
_cell.angle_alpha   90.00
_cell.angle_beta   90.00
_cell.angle_gamma   90.00
#
_symmetry.space_group_name_H-M   'P 1'
#
loop_
_entity.id
_entity.type
_entity.pdbx_description
1 polymer ?
#
loop_
_entity_poly.entity_id
_entity_poly.type
_entity_poly.pdbx_seq_one_letter_code
_entity_poly.pdbx_strand_id
1 'polypeptide(L)'
;MPADPDREALVREHLPGVWRYLRFLGCDRALADDLTQETFMVFLRKPFNFLGHEPTAEYLRGIARFIWLEAVRQNAKLPEAQIEAEDSVFTEYAGASQGDAYLDALRECEKTLAGKSREAVRLAYADKLTQSQIAERLDMKENGVKTLLQRARQHLRECVERRVK
;
A
#
# COMPACT_ATOMS: atom_id res chain seq x y z
N MET A 1 -29.95 21.01 6.61
CA MET A 1 -28.60 20.41 6.73
C MET A 1 -28.52 19.31 5.69
N PRO A 2 -27.41 19.17 4.93
CA PRO A 2 -27.24 17.98 4.11
C PRO A 2 -27.31 16.76 5.05
N ALA A 3 -28.05 15.74 4.65
CA ALA A 3 -28.12 14.51 5.41
C ALA A 3 -26.71 13.93 5.52
N ASP A 4 -26.32 13.45 6.70
CA ASP A 4 -25.06 12.71 6.84
C ASP A 4 -25.07 11.57 5.81
N PRO A 5 -23.97 11.37 5.06
CA PRO A 5 -23.89 10.29 4.10
C PRO A 5 -24.14 8.96 4.81
N ASP A 6 -24.88 8.09 4.14
CA ASP A 6 -25.14 6.74 4.61
C ASP A 6 -23.82 6.05 4.97
N ARG A 7 -23.77 5.44 6.16
CA ARG A 7 -22.58 4.78 6.66
C ARG A 7 -22.13 3.65 5.75
N GLU A 8 -23.07 2.96 5.09
CA GLU A 8 -22.73 1.95 4.08
C GLU A 8 -22.04 2.56 2.85
N ALA A 9 -22.43 3.78 2.45
CA ALA A 9 -21.76 4.50 1.38
C ALA A 9 -20.32 4.87 1.76
N LEU A 10 -20.12 5.38 2.99
CA LEU A 10 -18.77 5.66 3.52
C LEU A 10 -17.89 4.40 3.58
N VAL A 11 -18.45 3.25 3.97
CA VAL A 11 -17.71 1.98 3.95
C VAL A 11 -17.27 1.66 2.53
N ARG A 12 -18.19 1.64 1.56
CA ARG A 12 -17.86 1.30 0.16
C ARG A 12 -16.78 2.21 -0.41
N GLU A 13 -16.86 3.50 -0.09
CA GLU A 13 -15.92 4.49 -0.58
C GLU A 13 -14.52 4.34 0.02
N HIS A 14 -14.41 4.14 1.34
CA HIS A 14 -13.11 4.14 2.01
C HIS A 14 -12.45 2.75 2.12
N LEU A 15 -13.18 1.67 1.84
CA LEU A 15 -12.68 0.30 1.96
C LEU A 15 -11.39 0.05 1.16
N PRO A 16 -11.29 0.44 -0.13
CA PRO A 16 -10.05 0.25 -0.89
C PRO A 16 -8.86 1.02 -0.30
N GLY A 17 -9.10 2.20 0.29
CA GLY A 17 -8.07 3.02 0.92
C GLY A 17 -7.50 2.36 2.19
N VAL A 18 -8.38 1.88 3.07
CA VAL A 18 -7.99 1.17 4.30
C VAL A 18 -7.25 -0.13 3.98
N TRP A 19 -7.75 -0.91 3.02
CA TRP A 19 -7.10 -2.14 2.61
C TRP A 19 -5.67 -1.89 2.09
N ARG A 20 -5.50 -0.88 1.23
CA ARG A 20 -4.17 -0.49 0.72
C ARG A 20 -3.24 -0.01 1.81
N TYR A 21 -3.75 0.72 2.79
CA TYR A 21 -2.98 1.15 3.95
C TYR A 21 -2.42 -0.06 4.71
N LEU A 22 -3.26 -1.06 5.00
CA LEU A 22 -2.81 -2.28 5.69
C LEU A 22 -1.79 -3.09 4.87
N ARG A 23 -1.97 -3.14 3.54
CA ARG A 23 -0.99 -3.73 2.62
C ARG A 23 0.34 -2.98 2.63
N PHE A 24 0.30 -1.66 2.70
CA PHE A 24 1.48 -0.81 2.80
C PHE A 24 2.23 -1.02 4.12
N LEU A 25 1.52 -1.18 5.23
CA LEU A 25 2.06 -1.58 6.53
C LEU A 25 2.62 -3.02 6.58
N GLY A 26 2.66 -3.72 5.45
CA GLY A 26 3.32 -5.02 5.32
C GLY A 26 2.43 -6.23 5.61
N CYS A 27 1.11 -6.05 5.79
CA CYS A 27 0.20 -7.19 5.87
C CYS A 27 0.29 -8.03 4.59
N ASP A 28 0.07 -9.34 4.69
CA ASP A 28 -0.24 -10.15 3.50
C ASP A 28 -1.68 -9.88 3.01
N ARG A 29 -2.19 -10.62 2.01
CA ARG A 29 -3.54 -10.33 1.47
C ARG A 29 -4.63 -10.74 2.45
N ALA A 30 -4.52 -11.92 3.05
CA ALA A 30 -5.50 -12.45 3.99
C ALA A 30 -5.57 -11.58 5.24
N LEU A 31 -4.41 -11.24 5.81
CA LEU A 31 -4.35 -10.36 6.98
C LEU A 31 -4.91 -8.96 6.66
N ALA A 32 -4.63 -8.40 5.47
CA ALA A 32 -5.21 -7.12 5.08
C ALA A 32 -6.74 -7.19 4.92
N ASP A 33 -7.28 -8.27 4.36
CA ASP A 33 -8.72 -8.49 4.23
C ASP A 33 -9.40 -8.54 5.62
N ASP A 34 -8.83 -9.31 6.55
CA ASP A 34 -9.35 -9.47 7.91
C ASP A 34 -9.32 -8.15 8.70
N LEU A 35 -8.17 -7.47 8.72
CA LEU A 35 -8.00 -6.21 9.45
C LEU A 35 -8.84 -5.07 8.84
N THR A 36 -9.10 -5.10 7.54
CA THR A 36 -10.02 -4.16 6.89
C THR A 36 -11.44 -4.38 7.40
N GLN A 37 -11.91 -5.64 7.43
CA GLN A 37 -13.24 -5.95 7.95
C GLN A 37 -13.39 -5.53 9.41
N GLU A 38 -12.39 -5.80 10.24
CA GLU A 38 -12.41 -5.41 11.66
C GLU A 38 -12.45 -3.90 11.84
N THR A 39 -11.68 -3.15 11.04
CA THR A 39 -11.70 -1.69 11.01
C THR A 39 -13.10 -1.15 10.77
N PHE A 40 -13.81 -1.67 9.76
CA PHE A 40 -15.16 -1.21 9.45
C PHE A 40 -16.21 -1.70 10.46
N MET A 41 -16.02 -2.87 11.07
CA MET A 41 -16.87 -3.30 12.19
C MET A 41 -16.76 -2.33 13.39
N VAL A 42 -15.55 -1.89 13.72
CA VAL A 42 -15.33 -0.89 14.78
C VAL A 42 -15.93 0.45 14.40
N PHE A 43 -15.70 0.90 13.16
CA PHE A 43 -16.30 2.13 12.64
C PHE A 43 -17.82 2.10 12.82
N LEU A 44 -18.51 1.11 12.25
CA LEU A 44 -19.97 0.99 12.25
C LEU A 44 -20.58 0.94 13.66
N ARG A 45 -19.87 0.41 14.66
CA ARG A 45 -20.34 0.33 16.05
C ARG A 45 -20.19 1.63 16.84
N LYS A 46 -19.27 2.52 16.44
CA LYS A 46 -19.02 3.78 17.15
C LYS A 46 -19.86 4.93 16.60
N PRO A 47 -20.30 5.87 17.47
CA PRO A 47 -20.87 7.12 16.98
C PRO A 47 -19.83 7.85 16.13
N PHE A 48 -20.26 8.37 14.99
CA PHE A 48 -19.39 9.02 14.02
C PHE A 48 -20.11 10.23 13.44
N ASN A 49 -19.42 11.37 13.43
CA ASN A 49 -19.91 12.60 12.83
C ASN A 49 -19.11 12.83 11.54
N PHE A 50 -19.80 12.95 10.42
CA PHE A 50 -19.12 13.16 9.15
C PHE A 50 -18.61 14.61 9.06
N LEU A 51 -17.29 14.76 8.94
CA LEU A 51 -16.61 16.05 8.79
C LEU A 51 -16.03 16.25 7.37
N GLY A 52 -16.26 15.30 6.47
CA GLY A 52 -15.69 15.26 5.13
C GLY A 52 -14.91 13.97 4.86
N HIS A 53 -14.58 13.72 3.59
CA HIS A 53 -13.95 12.47 3.14
C HIS A 53 -12.51 12.32 3.65
N GLU A 54 -11.68 13.36 3.59
CA GLU A 54 -10.30 13.32 4.09
C GLU A 54 -10.22 13.05 5.61
N PRO A 55 -10.94 13.80 6.47
CA PRO A 55 -11.02 13.49 7.91
C PRO A 55 -11.55 12.07 8.20
N THR A 56 -12.49 11.58 7.38
CA THR A 56 -13.01 10.21 7.51
C THR A 56 -11.94 9.18 7.19
N ALA A 57 -11.18 9.39 6.11
CA ALA A 57 -10.08 8.51 5.71
C ALA A 57 -8.97 8.48 6.78
N GLU A 58 -8.59 9.64 7.34
CA GLU A 58 -7.63 9.73 8.44
C GLU A 58 -8.11 8.98 9.70
N TYR A 59 -9.37 9.19 10.09
CA TYR A 59 -9.97 8.49 11.21
C TYR A 59 -9.96 6.96 11.02
N LEU A 60 -10.33 6.48 9.83
CA LEU A 60 -10.33 5.04 9.51
C LEU A 60 -8.91 4.46 9.49
N ARG A 61 -7.90 5.20 9.01
CA ARG A 61 -6.48 4.78 9.11
C ARG A 61 -6.04 4.66 10.56
N GLY A 62 -6.45 5.59 11.42
CA GLY A 62 -6.17 5.51 12.86
C GLY A 62 -6.72 4.24 13.50
N ILE A 63 -7.95 3.85 13.16
CA ILE A 63 -8.54 2.57 13.61
C ILE A 63 -7.73 1.39 13.06
N ALA A 64 -7.49 1.34 11.75
CA ALA A 64 -6.77 0.25 11.11
C ALA A 64 -5.37 0.06 11.68
N ARG A 65 -4.64 1.17 11.92
CA ARG A 65 -3.32 1.16 12.55
C ARG A 65 -3.36 0.59 13.95
N PHE A 66 -4.35 0.98 14.76
CA PHE A 66 -4.51 0.46 16.11
C PHE A 66 -4.68 -1.06 16.11
N ILE A 67 -5.60 -1.58 15.27
CA ILE A 67 -5.86 -3.02 15.17
C ILE A 67 -4.63 -3.75 14.62
N TRP A 68 -3.97 -3.21 13.60
CA TRP A 68 -2.73 -3.77 13.06
C TRP A 68 -1.61 -3.83 14.10
N LEU A 69 -1.40 -2.76 14.88
CA LEU A 69 -0.44 -2.74 15.97
C LEU A 69 -0.73 -3.85 17.00
N GLU A 70 -1.99 -4.08 17.32
CA GLU A 70 -2.41 -5.16 18.22
C GLU A 70 -2.09 -6.54 17.61
N ALA A 71 -2.42 -6.76 16.33
CA ALA A 71 -2.15 -8.00 15.62
C ALA A 71 -0.64 -8.30 15.47
N VAL A 72 0.19 -7.27 15.26
CA VAL A 72 1.65 -7.42 15.12
C VAL A 72 2.35 -7.52 16.46
N ARG A 73 1.86 -6.85 17.52
CA ARG A 73 2.38 -7.00 18.89
C ARG A 73 2.27 -8.44 19.40
N GLN A 74 1.29 -9.20 18.93
CA GLN A 74 1.16 -10.64 19.23
C GLN A 74 2.21 -11.50 18.51
N ASN A 75 2.86 -11.01 17.43
CA ASN A 75 3.75 -11.79 16.58
C ASN A 75 5.24 -11.33 16.52
N ALA A 76 5.60 -10.06 16.76
CA ALA A 76 6.99 -9.60 16.92
C ALA A 76 7.14 -8.12 17.37
N LYS A 77 8.30 -7.77 17.95
CA LYS A 77 8.72 -6.41 18.38
C LYS A 77 9.05 -5.51 17.18
N LEU A 78 8.11 -4.68 16.71
CA LEU A 78 8.42 -3.53 15.85
C LEU A 78 8.57 -2.25 16.70
N PRO A 79 9.59 -1.40 16.46
CA PRO A 79 9.72 -0.11 17.14
C PRO A 79 8.68 0.90 16.65
N GLU A 80 7.95 1.53 17.56
CA GLU A 80 6.85 2.47 17.27
C GLU A 80 7.25 3.66 16.38
N ALA A 81 8.52 4.10 16.45
CA ALA A 81 9.04 5.21 15.65
C ALA A 81 9.09 4.94 14.13
N GLN A 82 9.20 3.67 13.71
CA GLN A 82 9.19 3.32 12.29
C GLN A 82 7.78 3.46 11.69
N ILE A 83 6.76 3.33 12.53
CA ILE A 83 5.34 3.25 12.14
C ILE A 83 4.78 4.65 11.89
N GLU A 84 5.22 5.67 12.63
CA GLU A 84 4.83 7.08 12.39
C GLU A 84 5.45 7.65 11.11
N ALA A 85 6.69 7.26 10.80
CA ALA A 85 7.35 7.66 9.54
C ALA A 85 6.68 7.00 8.32
N GLU A 86 6.14 5.79 8.46
CA GLU A 86 5.41 5.10 7.40
C GLU A 86 4.01 5.72 7.18
N ASP A 87 3.34 6.18 8.24
CA ASP A 87 2.01 6.82 8.15
C ASP A 87 2.04 8.16 7.38
N SER A 88 3.10 8.95 7.56
CA SER A 88 3.30 10.20 6.82
C SER A 88 3.54 9.95 5.33
N VAL A 89 4.36 8.94 4.99
CA VAL A 89 4.58 8.51 3.59
C VAL A 89 3.29 7.99 2.96
N PHE A 90 2.48 7.22 3.68
CA PHE A 90 1.21 6.77 3.13
C PHE A 90 0.26 7.94 2.89
N THR A 91 0.18 8.90 3.81
CA THR A 91 -0.70 10.06 3.67
C THR A 91 -0.30 10.93 2.48
N GLU A 92 1.01 11.11 2.24
CA GLU A 92 1.54 11.89 1.10
C GLU A 92 1.28 11.22 -0.27
N TYR A 93 1.37 9.89 -0.37
CA TYR A 93 1.34 9.19 -1.67
C TYR A 93 0.08 8.35 -1.93
N ALA A 94 -0.69 7.99 -0.90
CA ALA A 94 -1.78 7.01 -0.98
C ALA A 94 -3.02 7.35 -0.14
N GLY A 95 -2.98 8.41 0.68
CA GLY A 95 -4.06 8.82 1.58
C GLY A 95 -5.29 9.41 0.87
N ALA A 96 -5.08 10.05 -0.28
CA ALA A 96 -6.14 10.61 -1.10
C ALA A 96 -6.64 9.58 -2.14
N SER A 97 -7.88 9.75 -2.60
CA SER A 97 -8.52 9.11 -3.78
C SER A 97 -7.59 8.91 -5.01
N GLN A 98 -6.50 9.67 -5.07
CA GLN A 98 -5.36 9.55 -5.99
C GLN A 98 -4.64 8.18 -5.99
N GLY A 99 -4.75 7.36 -4.94
CA GLY A 99 -4.05 6.07 -4.89
C GLY A 99 -4.39 5.14 -6.06
N ASP A 100 -5.63 5.23 -6.60
CA ASP A 100 -6.04 4.44 -7.76
C ASP A 100 -5.34 4.95 -9.03
N ALA A 101 -5.21 6.27 -9.17
CA ALA A 101 -4.44 6.88 -10.25
C ALA A 101 -2.95 6.51 -10.18
N TYR A 102 -2.34 6.46 -8.99
CA TYR A 102 -0.96 5.98 -8.81
C TYR A 102 -0.79 4.50 -9.16
N LEU A 103 -1.73 3.64 -8.75
CA LEU A 103 -1.70 2.21 -9.08
C LEU A 103 -1.92 1.96 -10.57
N ASP A 104 -2.86 2.65 -11.20
CA ASP A 104 -3.10 2.53 -12.63
C ASP A 104 -1.94 3.11 -13.44
N ALA A 105 -1.36 4.23 -13.01
CA ALA A 105 -0.12 4.75 -13.59
C ALA A 105 1.02 3.75 -13.46
N LEU A 106 1.18 3.09 -12.30
CA LEU A 106 2.21 2.07 -12.10
C LEU A 106 2.00 0.87 -13.03
N ARG A 107 0.76 0.38 -13.17
CA ARG A 107 0.42 -0.73 -14.09
C ARG A 107 0.78 -0.39 -15.54
N GLU A 108 0.49 0.84 -15.98
CA GLU A 108 0.89 1.30 -17.32
C GLU A 108 2.41 1.48 -17.45
N CYS A 109 3.07 1.99 -16.41
CA CYS A 109 4.51 2.16 -16.38
C CYS A 109 5.27 0.82 -16.36
N GLU A 110 4.73 -0.21 -15.70
CA GLU A 110 5.31 -1.55 -15.70
C GLU A 110 5.37 -2.15 -17.11
N LYS A 111 4.37 -1.86 -17.96
CA LYS A 111 4.38 -2.25 -19.38
C LYS A 111 5.52 -1.60 -20.17
N THR A 112 6.13 -0.52 -19.68
CA THR A 112 7.29 0.11 -20.33
C THR A 112 8.61 -0.57 -20.00
N LEU A 113 8.67 -1.39 -18.94
CA LEU A 113 9.85 -2.22 -18.67
C LEU A 113 9.91 -3.35 -19.70
N ALA A 114 11.10 -3.64 -20.21
CA ALA A 114 11.34 -4.69 -21.20
C ALA A 114 12.47 -5.63 -20.78
N GLY A 115 12.45 -6.85 -21.33
CA GLY A 115 13.49 -7.87 -21.16
C GLY A 115 13.77 -8.19 -19.68
N LYS A 116 15.07 -8.33 -19.36
CA LYS A 116 15.54 -8.72 -18.02
C LYS A 116 15.05 -7.77 -16.92
N SER A 117 14.82 -6.47 -17.20
CA SER A 117 14.32 -5.53 -16.19
C SER A 117 12.91 -5.87 -15.71
N ARG A 118 12.00 -6.19 -16.63
CA ARG A 118 10.63 -6.59 -16.28
C ARG A 118 10.63 -7.90 -15.50
N GLU A 119 11.42 -8.86 -15.97
CA GLU A 119 11.47 -10.18 -15.34
C GLU A 119 12.10 -10.12 -13.93
N ALA A 120 13.16 -9.33 -13.75
CA ALA A 120 13.76 -9.11 -12.43
C ALA A 120 12.76 -8.49 -11.44
N VAL A 121 11.98 -7.49 -11.87
CA VAL A 121 10.91 -6.89 -11.04
C VAL A 121 9.86 -7.93 -10.67
N ARG A 122 9.40 -8.73 -11.64
CA ARG A 122 8.42 -9.81 -11.37
C ARG A 122 8.95 -10.82 -10.34
N LEU A 123 10.17 -11.31 -10.53
CA LEU A 123 10.79 -12.30 -9.64
C LEU A 123 11.00 -11.73 -8.22
N ALA A 124 11.37 -10.46 -8.10
CA ALA A 124 11.56 -9.80 -6.81
C ALA A 124 10.26 -9.54 -6.05
N TYR A 125 9.21 -9.09 -6.74
CA TYR A 125 8.00 -8.58 -6.07
C TYR A 125 6.82 -9.54 -6.11
N ALA A 126 6.62 -10.28 -7.20
CA ALA A 126 5.56 -11.28 -7.30
C ALA A 126 6.00 -12.61 -6.69
N ASP A 127 7.19 -13.08 -7.05
CA ASP A 127 7.70 -14.39 -6.63
C ASP A 127 8.52 -14.32 -5.32
N LYS A 128 8.78 -13.11 -4.79
CA LYS A 128 9.50 -12.83 -3.54
C LYS A 128 10.89 -13.48 -3.44
N LEU A 129 11.59 -13.61 -4.57
CA LEU A 129 12.93 -14.20 -4.61
C LEU A 129 14.02 -13.24 -4.13
N THR A 130 15.10 -13.79 -3.57
CA THR A 130 16.30 -13.02 -3.20
C THR A 130 17.09 -12.59 -4.43
N GLN A 131 17.98 -11.59 -4.29
CA GLN A 131 18.83 -11.12 -5.40
C GLN A 131 19.74 -12.24 -5.94
N SER A 132 20.22 -13.14 -5.08
CA SER A 132 20.99 -14.32 -5.46
C SER A 132 20.16 -15.31 -6.30
N GLN A 133 18.94 -15.64 -5.89
CA GLN A 133 18.03 -16.51 -6.63
C GLN A 133 17.63 -15.91 -7.99
N ILE A 134 17.42 -14.60 -8.04
CA ILE A 134 17.13 -13.89 -9.30
C ILE A 134 18.35 -13.93 -10.23
N ALA A 135 19.56 -13.77 -9.68
CA ALA A 135 20.81 -13.84 -10.43
C ALA A 135 20.99 -15.20 -11.10
N GLU A 136 20.76 -16.29 -10.37
CA GLU A 136 20.76 -17.64 -10.92
C GLU A 136 19.73 -17.79 -12.05
N ARG A 137 18.50 -17.31 -11.83
CA ARG A 137 17.40 -17.50 -12.77
C ARG A 137 17.53 -16.68 -14.06
N LEU A 138 18.16 -15.51 -13.99
CA LEU A 138 18.38 -14.62 -15.14
C LEU A 138 19.76 -14.78 -15.79
N ASP A 139 20.58 -15.73 -15.31
CA ASP A 139 21.99 -15.90 -15.68
C ASP A 139 22.75 -14.57 -15.61
N MET A 140 22.77 -13.99 -14.40
CA MET A 140 23.38 -12.71 -14.09
C MET A 140 24.19 -12.79 -12.80
N LYS A 141 25.15 -11.87 -12.64
CA LYS A 141 25.78 -11.66 -11.33
C LYS A 141 24.80 -10.96 -10.39
N GLU A 142 24.85 -11.27 -9.10
CA GLU A 142 24.00 -10.66 -8.07
C GLU A 142 24.10 -9.12 -8.05
N ASN A 143 25.31 -8.58 -8.15
CA ASN A 143 25.52 -7.13 -8.30
C ASN A 143 24.83 -6.56 -9.54
N GLY A 144 24.80 -7.32 -10.65
CA GLY A 144 24.07 -6.94 -11.86
C GLY A 144 22.57 -6.88 -11.63
N VAL A 145 22.00 -7.83 -10.90
CA VAL A 145 20.57 -7.81 -10.50
C VAL A 145 20.26 -6.62 -9.61
N LYS A 146 21.12 -6.32 -8.63
CA LYS A 146 20.96 -5.14 -7.76
C LYS A 146 20.86 -3.85 -8.57
N THR A 147 21.80 -3.63 -9.49
CA THR A 147 21.81 -2.44 -10.36
C THR A 147 20.61 -2.43 -11.31
N LEU A 148 20.22 -3.60 -11.85
CA LEU A 148 19.07 -3.72 -12.73
C LEU A 148 17.76 -3.33 -12.02
N LEU A 149 17.53 -3.86 -10.82
CA LEU A 149 16.36 -3.52 -9.99
C LEU A 149 16.36 -2.06 -9.54
N GLN A 150 17.54 -1.48 -9.27
CA GLN A 150 17.63 -0.05 -8.95
C GLN A 150 17.20 0.82 -10.15
N ARG A 151 17.71 0.52 -11.34
CA ARG A 151 17.34 1.24 -12.57
C ARG A 151 15.86 1.07 -12.92
N ALA A 152 15.33 -0.15 -12.77
CA ALA A 152 13.92 -0.43 -13.01
C ALA A 152 13.02 0.38 -12.06
N ARG A 153 13.35 0.44 -10.76
CA ARG A 153 12.61 1.26 -9.78
C ARG A 153 12.65 2.74 -10.09
N GLN A 154 13.82 3.27 -10.47
CA GLN A 154 13.96 4.68 -10.82
C GLN A 154 13.12 5.02 -12.06
N HIS A 155 13.16 4.18 -13.09
CA HIS A 155 12.34 4.34 -14.29
C HIS A 155 10.84 4.31 -13.99
N LEU A 156 10.39 3.36 -13.15
CA LEU A 156 8.99 3.29 -12.73
C LEU A 156 8.55 4.54 -11.96
N ARG A 157 9.38 5.01 -11.02
CA ARG A 157 9.12 6.24 -10.26
C ARG A 157 8.92 7.44 -11.20
N GLU A 158 9.89 7.71 -12.06
CA GLU A 158 9.83 8.85 -12.99
C GLU A 158 8.65 8.75 -13.97
N CYS A 159 8.26 7.53 -14.36
CA CYS A 159 7.11 7.32 -15.22
C CYS A 159 5.80 7.61 -14.49
N VAL A 160 5.67 7.15 -13.24
CA VAL A 160 4.46 7.38 -12.42
C VAL A 160 4.32 8.85 -12.07
N GLU A 161 5.40 9.50 -11.63
CA GLU A 161 5.42 10.94 -11.30
C GLU A 161 5.00 11.82 -12.49
N ARG A 162 5.32 11.40 -13.72
CA ARG A 162 4.89 12.11 -14.95
C ARG A 162 3.42 11.89 -15.31
N ARG A 163 2.80 10.80 -14.84
CA ARG A 163 1.42 10.42 -15.19
C ARG A 163 0.40 10.89 -14.16
N VAL A 164 0.82 11.12 -12.92
CA VAL A 164 -0.05 11.56 -11.83
C VAL A 164 0.08 13.05 -11.52
N LYS A 165 1.04 13.75 -12.15
CA LYS A 165 1.07 15.22 -12.25
C LYS A 165 0.04 15.71 -13.25
#